data_AF-A0A7V5WIV4-F1
#
_entry.id   AF-A0A7V5WIV4-F1
#
_cell.length_a   1.000
_cell.length_b   1.000
_cell.length_c   1.000
_cell.angle_alpha   90.00
_cell.angle_beta   90.00
_cell.angle_gamma   90.00
#
_symmetry.space_group_name_H-M   'P 1'
#
loop_
_entity.id
_entity.type
_entity.pdbx_description
1 polymer ?
#
loop_
_entity_poly.entity_id
_entity_poly.type
_entity_poly.pdbx_seq_one_letter_code
_entity_poly.pdbx_strand_id
1 'polypeptide(L)'
;MKTLIRCIILSAAVLILTGCAGGVGKPLLLSRTLEVNDIIESATILPGHRYYYAGPESKPDVIIAIDEKYTFRQSIHWHEVTPTEELLRSWNRIIDNRYRIKFPYYGAWILTPDGQKAGIWYSQHTNTVIEYPTPGEIIIYRPDSTVRKQRKLLWENRRR
;
A
#
# COMPACT_ATOMS: atom_id res chain seq x y z
N MET A 1 47.31 -23.77 -3.39
CA MET A 1 45.92 -24.22 -3.12
C MET A 1 45.32 -23.73 -1.81
N LYS A 2 46.04 -23.75 -0.67
CA LYS A 2 45.51 -23.32 0.64
C LYS A 2 45.14 -21.82 0.73
N THR A 3 45.79 -20.97 -0.07
CA THR A 3 45.54 -19.52 -0.17
C THR A 3 44.28 -19.18 -0.97
N LEU A 4 43.96 -19.94 -2.03
CA LEU A 4 42.74 -19.76 -2.81
C LEU A 4 41.47 -20.13 -2.02
N ILE A 5 41.55 -21.19 -1.20
CA ILE A 5 40.43 -21.62 -0.34
C ILE A 5 40.12 -20.57 0.73
N ARG A 6 41.15 -19.90 1.27
CA ARG A 6 40.98 -18.78 2.22
C ARG A 6 40.27 -17.59 1.57
N CYS A 7 40.58 -17.24 0.33
CA CYS A 7 39.90 -16.15 -0.37
C CYS A 7 38.42 -16.47 -0.65
N ILE A 8 38.10 -17.70 -1.02
CA ILE A 8 36.71 -18.13 -1.31
C ILE A 8 35.85 -18.10 -0.03
N ILE A 9 36.41 -18.54 1.11
CA ILE A 9 35.72 -18.52 2.41
C ILE A 9 35.54 -17.08 2.92
N LEU A 10 36.53 -16.20 2.70
CA LEU A 10 36.40 -14.77 3.04
C LEU A 10 35.39 -14.05 2.13
N SER A 11 35.29 -14.38 0.84
CA SER A 11 34.27 -13.81 -0.05
C SER A 11 32.86 -14.30 0.25
N ALA A 12 32.70 -15.55 0.70
CA ALA A 12 31.39 -16.10 1.07
C ALA A 12 30.84 -15.46 2.37
N ALA A 13 31.71 -15.06 3.30
CA ALA A 13 31.30 -14.44 4.56
C ALA A 13 30.74 -13.00 4.39
N VAL A 14 31.15 -12.27 3.35
CA VAL A 14 30.68 -10.90 3.07
C VAL A 14 29.26 -10.88 2.49
N LEU A 15 28.85 -11.94 1.78
CA LEU A 15 27.52 -12.05 1.17
C LEU A 15 26.39 -12.36 2.17
N ILE A 16 26.70 -12.78 3.40
CA ILE A 16 25.69 -13.16 4.41
C ILE A 16 25.29 -11.95 5.28
N LEU A 17 26.05 -10.84 5.24
CA LEU A 17 25.76 -9.65 6.04
C LEU A 17 24.77 -8.67 5.40
N THR A 18 24.28 -8.94 4.18
CA THR A 18 23.10 -8.26 3.63
C THR A 18 21.80 -8.89 4.17
N GLY A 19 21.73 -9.08 5.49
CA GLY A 19 20.45 -9.28 6.15
C GLY A 19 19.68 -7.97 6.00
N CYS A 20 18.62 -7.95 5.20
CA CYS A 20 17.73 -6.80 5.10
C CYS A 20 17.35 -6.36 6.52
N ALA A 21 17.87 -5.21 6.94
CA ALA A 21 17.31 -4.42 8.03
C ALA A 21 15.96 -3.83 7.56
N GLY A 22 15.07 -4.67 7.03
CA GLY A 22 13.69 -4.31 6.72
C GLY A 22 13.01 -4.08 8.05
N GLY A 23 12.55 -2.85 8.29
CA GLY A 23 11.98 -2.40 9.56
C GLY A 23 10.68 -3.12 9.95
N VAL A 24 10.76 -4.40 10.31
CA VAL A 24 9.65 -5.18 10.83
C VAL A 24 9.08 -4.48 12.06
N GLY A 25 7.77 -4.25 12.08
CA GLY A 25 7.08 -3.52 13.14
C GLY A 25 7.13 -2.00 13.04
N LYS A 26 7.77 -1.42 12.01
CA LYS A 26 7.68 0.02 11.73
C LYS A 26 6.43 0.34 10.88
N PRO A 27 5.82 1.52 11.06
CA PRO A 27 4.73 1.95 10.20
C PRO A 27 5.23 2.19 8.77
N LEU A 28 4.38 1.94 7.78
CA LEU A 28 4.63 2.38 6.40
C LEU A 28 4.38 3.89 6.30
N LEU A 29 4.96 4.52 5.28
CA LEU A 29 4.86 5.96 5.05
C LEU A 29 4.02 6.25 3.81
N LEU A 30 3.18 7.29 3.90
CA LEU A 30 2.55 7.89 2.73
C LEU A 30 3.42 9.03 2.21
N SER A 31 3.99 8.85 1.02
CA SER A 31 4.75 9.89 0.33
C SER A 31 3.88 10.56 -0.73
N ARG A 32 3.35 11.76 -0.41
CA ARG A 32 2.44 12.50 -1.30
C ARG A 32 3.14 12.88 -2.60
N THR A 33 2.46 12.64 -3.72
CA THR A 33 2.99 12.94 -5.05
C THR A 33 1.87 13.14 -6.06
N LEU A 34 2.11 14.00 -7.06
CA LEU A 34 1.22 14.17 -8.20
C LEU A 34 1.26 12.97 -9.16
N GLU A 35 2.36 12.21 -9.17
CA GLU A 35 2.51 11.01 -10.01
C GLU A 35 1.37 10.00 -9.77
N VAL A 36 0.96 9.83 -8.51
CA VAL A 36 -0.15 8.93 -8.15
C VAL A 36 -1.50 9.51 -8.57
N ASN A 37 -1.66 10.83 -8.55
CA ASN A 37 -2.85 11.47 -9.14
C ASN A 37 -2.90 11.16 -10.63
N ASP A 38 -1.79 11.37 -11.35
CA ASP A 38 -1.74 11.17 -12.79
C ASP A 38 -2.06 9.71 -13.17
N ILE A 39 -1.54 8.73 -12.42
CA ILE A 39 -1.84 7.30 -12.62
C ILE A 39 -3.36 7.05 -12.50
N ILE A 40 -3.98 7.46 -11.39
CA ILE A 40 -5.40 7.19 -11.16
C ILE A 40 -6.28 8.01 -12.09
N GLU A 41 -6.03 9.32 -12.24
CA GLU A 41 -6.84 10.26 -13.00
C GLU A 41 -6.77 10.01 -14.52
N SER A 42 -5.67 9.42 -15.01
CA SER A 42 -5.56 8.91 -16.39
C SER A 42 -6.22 7.55 -16.61
N ALA A 43 -6.76 6.93 -15.55
CA ALA A 43 -7.27 5.56 -15.53
C ALA A 43 -6.22 4.50 -15.89
N THR A 44 -4.95 4.76 -15.54
CA THR A 44 -3.87 3.80 -15.72
C THR A 44 -3.95 2.69 -14.66
N ILE A 45 -4.09 1.44 -15.12
CA ILE A 45 -4.04 0.27 -14.24
C ILE A 45 -2.57 -0.08 -13.99
N LEU A 46 -2.17 -0.17 -12.73
CA LEU A 46 -0.85 -0.62 -12.34
C LEU A 46 -0.74 -2.15 -12.51
N PRO A 47 0.16 -2.65 -13.38
CA PRO A 47 0.34 -4.10 -13.55
C PRO A 47 0.82 -4.75 -12.25
N GLY A 48 0.33 -5.96 -11.96
CA GLY A 48 0.70 -6.70 -10.75
C GLY A 48 0.27 -6.04 -9.45
N HIS A 49 -0.84 -5.31 -9.46
CA HIS A 49 -1.43 -4.70 -8.26
C HIS A 49 -2.86 -5.16 -8.05
N ARG A 50 -3.21 -5.49 -6.81
CA ARG A 50 -4.60 -5.73 -6.39
C ARG A 50 -5.23 -4.42 -5.93
N TYR A 51 -6.43 -4.13 -6.42
CA TYR A 51 -7.12 -2.87 -6.15
C TYR A 51 -8.17 -3.05 -5.05
N TYR A 52 -8.23 -2.06 -4.16
CA TYR A 52 -9.21 -2.00 -3.09
C TYR A 52 -9.78 -0.60 -2.96
N TYR A 53 -11.01 -0.52 -2.47
CA TYR A 53 -11.61 0.75 -2.10
C TYR A 53 -12.29 0.66 -0.75
N ALA A 54 -12.53 1.83 -0.17
CA ALA A 54 -13.39 1.97 0.99
C ALA A 54 -14.37 3.13 0.77
N GLY A 55 -15.63 2.93 1.12
CA GLY A 55 -16.71 3.91 0.97
C GLY A 55 -17.79 3.40 0.02
N PRO A 56 -18.69 4.26 -0.44
CA PRO A 56 -19.66 3.89 -1.48
C PRO A 56 -18.96 3.46 -2.76
N GLU A 57 -19.39 2.36 -3.38
CA GLU A 57 -18.77 1.85 -4.62
C GLU A 57 -18.82 2.85 -5.78
N SER A 58 -19.92 3.61 -5.90
CA SER A 58 -20.08 4.62 -6.94
C SER A 58 -19.18 5.86 -6.75
N LYS A 59 -18.68 6.07 -5.52
CA LYS A 59 -17.79 7.19 -5.17
C LYS A 59 -16.99 6.81 -3.92
N PRO A 60 -15.90 6.05 -4.07
CA PRO A 60 -15.12 5.61 -2.94
C PRO A 60 -14.40 6.76 -2.26
N ASP A 61 -14.33 6.79 -0.94
CA ASP A 61 -13.60 7.80 -0.16
C ASP A 61 -12.08 7.64 -0.30
N VAL A 62 -11.65 6.40 -0.59
CA VAL A 62 -10.26 6.01 -0.80
C VAL A 62 -10.18 4.86 -1.79
N ILE A 63 -9.19 4.93 -2.66
CA ILE A 63 -8.75 3.88 -3.56
C ILE A 63 -7.29 3.57 -3.22
N ILE A 64 -6.97 2.28 -3.10
CA ILE A 64 -5.58 1.81 -2.97
C ILE A 64 -5.32 0.73 -4.03
N ALA A 65 -4.07 0.63 -4.45
CA ALA A 65 -3.60 -0.52 -5.21
C ALA A 65 -2.31 -1.01 -4.58
N ILE A 66 -2.23 -2.31 -4.27
CA ILE A 66 -1.11 -2.91 -3.54
C ILE A 66 -0.40 -3.89 -4.46
N ASP A 67 0.92 -3.73 -4.58
CA ASP A 67 1.78 -4.63 -5.35
C ASP A 67 1.60 -6.07 -4.84
N GLU A 68 1.37 -7.01 -5.76
CA GLU A 68 1.06 -8.41 -5.47
C GLU A 68 2.14 -9.13 -4.67
N LYS A 69 3.39 -8.63 -4.69
CA LYS A 69 4.48 -9.14 -3.85
C LYS A 69 4.23 -8.96 -2.35
N TYR A 70 3.32 -8.05 -1.97
CA TYR A 70 2.90 -7.89 -0.60
C TYR A 70 1.56 -8.58 -0.34
N THR A 71 1.47 -9.26 0.80
CA THR A 71 0.21 -9.74 1.35
C THR A 71 -0.51 -8.59 2.02
N PHE A 72 -1.60 -8.13 1.42
CA PHE A 72 -2.47 -7.15 2.04
C PHE A 72 -3.43 -7.85 3.01
N ARG A 73 -3.19 -7.68 4.31
CA ARG A 73 -4.15 -8.08 5.33
C ARG A 73 -5.20 -7.00 5.46
N GLN A 74 -6.27 -7.20 4.68
CA GLN A 74 -7.43 -6.31 4.66
C GLN A 74 -7.88 -6.03 6.09
N SER A 75 -7.86 -4.75 6.48
CA SER A 75 -8.66 -4.31 7.60
C SER A 75 -10.14 -4.30 7.19
N ILE A 76 -11.02 -3.93 8.11
CA ILE A 76 -12.47 -4.03 7.86
C ILE A 76 -12.91 -2.96 6.85
N HIS A 77 -13.86 -3.33 5.98
CA HIS A 77 -14.51 -2.45 5.00
C HIS A 77 -13.61 -2.01 3.84
N TRP A 78 -12.53 -2.76 3.60
CA TRP A 78 -11.91 -2.79 2.28
C TRP A 78 -12.67 -3.74 1.38
N HIS A 79 -12.90 -3.30 0.15
CA HIS A 79 -13.56 -4.09 -0.88
C HIS A 79 -12.57 -4.30 -2.01
N GLU A 80 -12.23 -5.55 -2.30
CA GLU A 80 -11.40 -5.92 -3.45
C GLU A 80 -12.20 -5.77 -4.74
N VAL A 81 -11.53 -5.33 -5.80
CA VAL A 81 -12.15 -5.11 -7.11
C VAL A 81 -11.18 -5.55 -8.20
N THR A 82 -11.72 -6.07 -9.29
CA THR A 82 -10.96 -6.24 -10.54
C THR A 82 -10.85 -4.88 -11.23
N PRO A 83 -9.64 -4.30 -11.36
CA PRO A 83 -9.51 -2.99 -11.99
C PRO A 83 -9.82 -3.08 -13.48
N THR A 84 -10.66 -2.17 -13.97
CA THR A 84 -10.86 -1.91 -15.39
C THR A 84 -10.71 -0.42 -15.65
N GLU A 85 -10.29 -0.04 -16.86
CA GLU A 85 -10.21 1.37 -17.23
C GLU A 85 -11.58 2.05 -17.10
N GLU A 86 -12.66 1.34 -17.46
CA GLU A 86 -14.02 1.86 -17.35
C GLU A 86 -14.39 2.18 -15.90
N LEU A 87 -14.06 1.30 -14.95
CA LEU A 87 -14.29 1.54 -13.53
C LEU A 87 -13.51 2.77 -13.05
N LEU A 88 -12.21 2.85 -13.34
CA LEU A 88 -11.38 4.00 -12.94
C LEU A 88 -11.89 5.29 -13.57
N ARG A 89 -12.26 5.29 -14.86
CA ARG A 89 -12.88 6.44 -15.53
C ARG A 89 -14.22 6.83 -14.89
N SER A 90 -15.02 5.85 -14.46
CA SER A 90 -16.28 6.11 -13.78
C SER A 90 -16.06 6.81 -12.43
N TRP A 91 -15.11 6.33 -11.63
CA TRP A 91 -14.72 6.97 -10.37
C TRP A 91 -14.17 8.38 -10.63
N ASN A 92 -13.28 8.54 -11.61
CA ASN A 92 -12.72 9.86 -11.96
C ASN A 92 -13.78 10.85 -12.42
N ARG A 93 -14.85 10.41 -13.10
CA ARG A 93 -15.95 11.28 -13.51
C ARG A 93 -16.78 11.77 -12.32
N ILE A 94 -16.96 10.94 -11.30
CA ILE A 94 -17.72 11.31 -10.09
C ILE A 94 -16.84 12.08 -9.09
N ILE A 95 -15.57 11.71 -8.98
CA ILE A 95 -14.57 12.41 -8.18
C ILE A 95 -14.31 13.78 -8.80
N ASP A 96 -14.02 13.86 -10.09
CA ASP A 96 -13.79 15.10 -10.84
C ASP A 96 -12.83 16.06 -10.11
N ASN A 97 -11.64 15.55 -9.79
CA ASN A 97 -10.68 16.24 -8.92
C ASN A 97 -10.26 17.61 -9.49
N ARG A 98 -10.29 17.76 -10.83
CA ARG A 98 -9.98 19.00 -11.55
C ARG A 98 -10.90 20.16 -11.15
N TYR A 99 -12.19 19.90 -11.00
CA TYR A 99 -13.19 20.93 -10.67
C TYR A 99 -13.65 20.85 -9.20
N ARG A 100 -13.14 19.88 -8.43
CA ARG A 100 -13.48 19.69 -7.03
C ARG A 100 -12.71 20.63 -6.11
N ILE A 101 -13.43 21.59 -5.54
CA ILE A 101 -12.89 22.50 -4.50
C ILE A 101 -13.00 21.87 -3.10
N LYS A 102 -14.06 21.10 -2.84
CA LYS A 102 -14.33 20.52 -1.51
C LYS A 102 -13.96 19.03 -1.45
N PHE A 103 -13.08 18.69 -0.52
CA PHE A 103 -12.56 17.32 -0.31
C PHE A 103 -11.87 16.72 -1.56
N PRO A 104 -10.84 17.41 -2.10
CA PRO A 104 -10.06 16.87 -3.21
C PRO A 104 -9.37 15.57 -2.80
N TYR A 105 -9.08 14.73 -3.79
CA TYR A 105 -8.33 13.50 -3.61
C TYR A 105 -6.84 13.79 -3.78
N TYR A 106 -6.05 13.12 -2.95
CA TYR A 106 -4.59 13.22 -2.97
C TYR A 106 -3.95 11.84 -3.11
N GLY A 107 -3.03 11.77 -4.05
CA GLY A 107 -2.18 10.63 -4.34
C GLY A 107 -0.95 10.58 -3.44
N ALA A 108 -0.59 9.38 -3.02
CA ALA A 108 0.64 9.10 -2.32
C ALA A 108 1.16 7.69 -2.65
N TRP A 109 2.48 7.54 -2.67
CA TRP A 109 3.11 6.23 -2.62
C TRP A 109 3.00 5.67 -1.20
N ILE A 110 2.63 4.40 -1.09
CA ILE A 110 2.76 3.63 0.16
C ILE A 110 4.19 3.07 0.16
N LEU A 111 5.02 3.49 1.10
CA LEU A 111 6.43 3.11 1.17
C LEU A 111 6.71 2.14 2.31
N THR A 112 7.45 1.09 2.02
CA THR A 112 8.05 0.20 3.01
C THR A 112 9.11 0.90 3.86
N PRO A 113 9.45 0.37 5.05
CA PRO A 113 10.46 0.99 5.91
C PRO A 113 11.85 1.08 5.26
N ASP A 114 12.14 0.23 4.29
CA ASP A 114 13.34 0.25 3.45
C ASP A 114 13.17 1.10 2.17
N GLY A 115 12.06 1.82 2.02
CA GLY A 115 11.84 2.80 0.95
C GLY A 115 11.27 2.24 -0.36
N GLN A 116 10.91 0.96 -0.42
CA GLN A 116 10.28 0.38 -1.60
C GLN A 116 8.84 0.83 -1.74
N LYS A 117 8.37 0.99 -2.99
CA LYS A 117 6.96 1.26 -3.29
C LYS A 117 6.15 -0.03 -3.08
N ALA A 118 5.26 0.00 -2.09
CA ALA A 118 4.34 -1.09 -1.79
C ALA A 118 2.98 -0.97 -2.49
N GLY A 119 2.67 0.22 -2.97
CA GLY A 119 1.41 0.50 -3.62
C GLY A 119 1.13 1.99 -3.66
N ILE A 120 -0.11 2.31 -3.98
CA ILE A 120 -0.61 3.69 -4.06
C ILE A 120 -1.79 3.89 -3.13
N TRP A 121 -1.95 5.14 -2.71
CA TRP A 121 -3.06 5.67 -1.94
C TRP A 121 -3.64 6.87 -2.67
N TYR A 122 -4.94 6.87 -2.96
CA TYR A 122 -5.65 8.00 -3.55
C TYR A 122 -6.93 8.25 -2.77
N SER A 123 -6.99 9.34 -2.00
CA SER A 123 -8.09 9.56 -1.04
C SER A 123 -8.35 11.03 -0.74
N GLN A 124 -9.56 11.32 -0.26
CA GLN A 124 -9.90 12.58 0.42
C GLN A 124 -9.18 12.75 1.76
N HIS A 125 -8.69 11.66 2.34
CA HIS A 125 -7.97 11.64 3.60
C HIS A 125 -6.46 11.72 3.36
N THR A 126 -5.81 12.68 4.02
CA THR A 126 -4.37 12.93 3.87
C THR A 126 -3.50 12.04 4.74
N ASN A 127 -4.09 11.27 5.65
CA ASN A 127 -3.40 10.35 6.54
C ASN A 127 -4.23 9.09 6.81
N THR A 128 -3.52 8.02 7.13
CA THR A 128 -4.07 6.84 7.80
C THR A 128 -2.94 6.16 8.59
N VAL A 129 -3.28 5.16 9.39
CA VAL A 129 -2.28 4.26 9.96
C VAL A 129 -2.02 3.13 8.96
N ILE A 130 -0.73 2.85 8.78
CA ILE A 130 -0.29 1.74 7.95
C ILE A 130 0.80 0.99 8.71
N GLU A 131 0.67 -0.33 8.80
CA GLU A 131 1.56 -1.21 9.55
C GLU A 131 2.24 -2.22 8.64
N TYR A 132 3.51 -2.49 8.95
CA TYR A 132 4.32 -3.54 8.34
C TYR A 132 4.70 -4.58 9.40
N PRO A 133 3.74 -5.42 9.84
CA PRO A 133 3.91 -6.29 11.00
C PRO A 133 4.96 -7.38 10.80
N THR A 134 5.09 -7.89 9.57
CA THR A 134 6.10 -8.88 9.17
C THR A 134 6.59 -8.55 7.76
N PRO A 135 7.78 -9.04 7.33
CA PRO A 135 8.24 -8.86 5.96
C PRO A 135 7.21 -9.36 4.95
N GLY A 136 6.85 -8.52 3.99
CA GLY A 136 5.88 -8.84 2.95
C GLY A 136 4.43 -8.61 3.36
N GLU A 137 4.13 -8.26 4.61
CA GLU A 137 2.76 -8.11 5.10
C GLU A 137 2.41 -6.64 5.34
N ILE A 138 1.24 -6.23 4.86
CA ILE A 138 0.76 -4.85 4.97
C ILE A 138 -0.63 -4.82 5.55
N ILE A 139 -0.85 -3.94 6.54
CA ILE A 139 -2.18 -3.59 7.05
C ILE A 139 -2.38 -2.09 6.87
N ILE A 140 -3.43 -1.70 6.16
CA ILE A 140 -3.83 -0.31 5.96
C ILE A 140 -5.17 -0.12 6.66
N TYR A 141 -5.23 0.82 7.59
CA TYR A 141 -6.44 1.09 8.34
C TYR A 141 -7.33 2.06 7.56
N ARG A 142 -8.65 1.93 7.70
CA ARG A 142 -9.59 2.90 7.14
C ARG A 142 -9.48 4.24 7.91
N PRO A 143 -9.36 5.39 7.24
CA PRO A 143 -9.01 6.67 7.88
C PRO A 143 -10.13 7.28 8.74
N ASP A 144 -11.39 6.86 8.56
CA ASP A 144 -12.55 7.36 9.30
C ASP A 144 -12.93 6.50 10.53
N SER A 145 -12.14 5.47 10.85
CA SER A 145 -12.43 4.56 11.96
C SER A 145 -11.24 4.37 12.88
N THR A 146 -11.51 4.25 14.19
CA THR A 146 -10.42 4.16 15.17
C THR A 146 -9.58 2.91 14.95
N VAL A 147 -8.26 3.08 14.89
CA VAL A 147 -7.29 1.99 14.76
C VAL A 147 -7.48 0.95 15.86
N ARG A 148 -7.79 1.37 17.09
CA ARG A 148 -8.09 0.46 18.21
C ARG A 148 -9.26 -0.49 17.89
N LYS A 149 -10.35 0.02 17.31
CA LYS A 149 -11.52 -0.77 16.93
C LYS A 149 -11.15 -1.75 15.81
N GLN A 150 -10.47 -1.26 14.78
CA GLN A 150 -10.03 -2.10 13.65
C GLN A 150 -9.06 -3.20 14.09
N ARG A 151 -8.08 -2.90 14.95
CA ARG A 151 -7.16 -3.89 15.55
C ARG A 151 -7.92 -4.96 16.31
N LYS A 152 -8.85 -4.57 17.20
CA LYS A 152 -9.64 -5.53 18.00
C LYS A 152 -10.38 -6.52 17.09
N LEU A 153 -11.02 -6.02 16.04
CA LEU A 153 -11.79 -6.83 15.11
C LEU A 153 -10.92 -7.72 14.22
N LEU A 154 -9.74 -7.23 13.78
CA LEU A 154 -8.73 -8.06 13.11
C LEU A 154 -8.27 -9.23 14.00
N TRP A 155 -8.07 -8.99 15.30
CA TRP A 155 -7.74 -10.03 16.28
C TRP A 155 -8.87 -11.03 16.51
N GLU A 156 -10.12 -10.57 16.52
CA GLU A 156 -11.29 -11.44 16.66
C GLU A 156 -11.47 -12.35 15.44
N ASN A 157 -11.33 -11.81 14.23
CA ASN A 157 -11.41 -12.59 12.99
C ASN A 157 -10.29 -13.64 12.89
N ARG A 158 -9.12 -13.43 13.51
CA ARG A 158 -8.02 -14.41 13.55
C ARG A 158 -8.35 -15.67 14.36
N ARG A 159 -9.29 -15.59 15.30
CA ARG A 159 -9.62 -16.68 16.23
C ARG A 159 -10.77 -17.58 15.76
N ARG A 160 -11.36 -17.29 14.59
CA ARG A 160 -12.37 -18.13 13.94
C ARG A 160 -11.72 -18.92 12.82
#